data_AF-A0A8S3JYC9-F1
#
_entry.id   AF-A0A8S3JYC9-F1
#
_cell.length_a   1.000
_cell.length_b   1.000
_cell.length_c   1.000
_cell.angle_alpha   90.00
_cell.angle_beta   90.00
_cell.angle_gamma   90.00
#
_symmetry.space_group_name_H-M   'P 1'
#
loop_
_entity.id
_entity.type
_entity.pdbx_description
1 polymer ?
#
loop_
_entity_poly.entity_id
_entity_poly.type
_entity_poly.pdbx_seq_one_letter_code
_entity_poly.pdbx_strand_id
1 'polypeptide(L)'
;RPDHFLTVNGYSNLYWGWGAEDDDLYYRLKELSIKVIRPPATIARYKMLAHTKRVPSVWNKRAKLLYSAAKRYAWDGVSSARYNLTSAIAYPLFTHLLIDVGLPPPGFS
;
A
#
# COMPACT_ATOMS: atom_id res chain seq x y z
N ARG A 1 8.78 -11.11 -5.70
CA ARG A 1 8.18 -12.32 -6.31
C ARG A 1 6.70 -12.06 -6.47
N PRO A 2 6.15 -12.12 -7.70
CA PRO A 2 4.72 -11.89 -7.92
C PRO A 2 3.82 -12.76 -7.04
N ASP A 3 4.23 -14.01 -6.79
CA ASP A 3 3.44 -14.97 -6.00
C ASP A 3 3.15 -14.51 -4.58
N HIS A 4 4.17 -13.99 -3.86
CA HIS A 4 3.96 -13.47 -2.50
C HIS A 4 2.99 -12.29 -2.48
N PHE A 5 3.06 -11.42 -3.49
CA PHE A 5 2.16 -10.27 -3.60
C PHE A 5 0.72 -10.73 -3.80
N LEU A 6 0.48 -11.73 -4.66
CA LEU A 6 -0.85 -12.29 -4.86
C LEU A 6 -1.34 -13.10 -3.65
N THR A 7 -0.46 -13.82 -2.96
CA THR A 7 -0.80 -14.63 -1.77
C THR A 7 -1.34 -13.76 -0.64
N VAL A 8 -0.75 -12.58 -0.42
CA VAL A 8 -1.23 -11.61 0.58
C VAL A 8 -2.37 -10.71 0.06
N ASN A 9 -2.88 -10.96 -1.15
CA ASN A 9 -3.83 -10.11 -1.85
C ASN A 9 -3.34 -8.65 -2.01
N GLY A 10 -2.03 -8.43 -2.14
CA GLY A 10 -1.42 -7.10 -2.26
C GLY A 10 -1.70 -6.14 -1.09
N TYR A 11 -1.68 -4.84 -1.39
CA TYR A 11 -1.96 -3.76 -0.43
C TYR A 11 -3.46 -3.57 -0.19
N SER A 12 -3.82 -3.01 0.96
CA SER A 12 -5.19 -2.59 1.28
C SER A 12 -5.65 -1.41 0.42
N ASN A 13 -6.90 -1.43 -0.03
CA ASN A 13 -7.54 -0.29 -0.73
C ASN A 13 -8.28 0.66 0.23
N LEU A 14 -8.21 0.43 1.54
CA LEU A 14 -8.98 1.16 2.55
C LEU A 14 -8.22 2.34 3.18
N TYR A 15 -6.94 2.49 2.88
CA TYR A 15 -6.11 3.57 3.39
C TYR A 15 -6.23 4.80 2.49
N TRP A 16 -7.07 5.75 2.90
CA TRP A 16 -7.15 7.07 2.30
C TRP A 16 -6.46 8.09 3.22
N GLY A 17 -5.54 8.89 2.67
CA GLY A 17 -4.65 9.76 3.44
C GLY A 17 -3.32 9.10 3.81
N TRP A 18 -2.58 9.67 4.77
CA TRP A 18 -1.20 9.25 5.06
C TRP A 18 -1.07 8.30 6.25
N GLY A 19 -0.47 7.13 5.99
CA GLY A 19 0.19 6.28 6.98
C GLY A 19 -0.49 4.95 7.30
N ALA A 20 0.36 4.00 7.70
CA ALA A 20 0.05 2.66 8.20
C ALA A 20 -0.47 1.64 7.18
N GLU A 21 -0.43 1.94 5.88
CA GLU A 21 -0.69 0.98 4.80
C GLU A 21 0.47 -0.02 4.65
N ASP A 22 1.71 0.45 4.82
CA ASP A 22 2.91 -0.40 4.83
C ASP A 22 2.92 -1.35 6.04
N ASP A 23 2.47 -0.87 7.20
CA ASP A 23 2.31 -1.66 8.41
C ASP A 23 1.20 -2.73 8.26
N ASP A 24 0.10 -2.41 7.57
CA ASP A 24 -0.95 -3.38 7.20
C ASP A 24 -0.37 -4.49 6.34
N LEU A 25 0.37 -4.15 5.26
CA LEU A 25 1.04 -5.13 4.42
C LEU A 25 2.00 -6.03 5.22
N TYR A 26 2.76 -5.45 6.16
CA TYR A 26 3.61 -6.23 7.05
C TYR A 26 2.81 -7.25 7.89
N TYR A 27 1.66 -6.86 8.43
CA TYR A 27 0.80 -7.80 9.16
C TYR A 27 0.22 -8.89 8.26
N ARG A 28 -0.14 -8.60 7.01
CA ARG A 28 -0.57 -9.63 6.04
C ARG A 28 0.53 -10.65 5.77
N LEU A 29 1.76 -10.18 5.56
CA LEU A 29 2.93 -11.04 5.37
C LEU A 29 3.16 -11.92 6.60
N LYS A 30 3.04 -11.34 7.80
CA LYS A 30 3.22 -12.06 9.06
C LYS A 30 2.15 -13.14 9.26
N GLU A 31 0.89 -12.84 8.96
CA GLU A 31 -0.23 -13.81 9.05
C GLU A 31 0.04 -15.06 8.20
N LEU A 32 0.62 -14.87 7.02
CA LEU A 32 0.95 -15.95 6.07
C LEU A 32 2.37 -16.50 6.26
N SER A 33 3.05 -16.16 7.37
CA SER A 33 4.42 -16.60 7.69
C SER A 33 5.46 -16.28 6.60
N ILE A 34 5.22 -15.23 5.80
CA ILE A 34 6.14 -14.78 4.76
C ILE A 34 7.23 -13.91 5.39
N LYS A 35 8.48 -14.37 5.31
CA LYS A 35 9.63 -13.69 5.90
C LYS A 35 10.03 -12.44 5.11
N VAL A 36 10.14 -11.31 5.81
CA VAL A 36 10.75 -10.08 5.29
C VAL A 36 12.27 -10.22 5.32
N ILE A 37 12.92 -10.01 4.18
CA ILE A 37 14.38 -10.03 4.05
C ILE A 37 14.88 -8.59 4.01
N ARG A 38 15.88 -8.28 4.83
CA ARG A 38 16.55 -6.98 4.83
C ARG A 38 18.05 -7.18 4.52
N PRO A 39 18.56 -6.63 3.41
CA PRO A 39 19.99 -6.66 3.13
C PRO A 39 20.80 -5.89 4.19
N PRO A 40 22.10 -6.15 4.32
CA PRO A 40 22.96 -5.43 5.26
C PRO A 40 22.91 -3.91 5.06
N ALA A 41 22.89 -3.17 6.17
CA ALA A 41 22.79 -1.71 6.16
C ALA A 41 23.99 -1.01 5.51
N THR A 42 25.14 -1.69 5.40
CA THR A 42 26.35 -1.18 4.75
C THR A 42 26.18 -1.02 3.23
N ILE A 43 25.39 -1.90 2.61
CA ILE A 43 25.17 -1.91 1.15
C ILE A 43 23.83 -1.26 0.76
N ALA A 44 22.79 -1.38 1.59
CA ALA A 44 21.43 -0.96 1.27
C ALA A 44 21.08 0.44 1.80
N ARG A 45 21.93 1.42 1.50
CA ARG A 45 21.72 2.82 1.90
C ARG A 45 20.88 3.56 0.86
N TYR A 46 19.93 4.36 1.33
CA TYR A 46 19.06 5.19 0.48
C TYR A 46 19.09 6.64 0.96
N LYS A 47 18.89 7.58 0.03
CA LYS A 47 18.73 9.00 0.33
C LYS A 47 17.38 9.48 -0.15
N MET A 48 16.59 10.00 0.79
CA MET A 48 15.29 10.58 0.49
C MET A 48 15.50 11.98 -0.10
N LEU A 49 14.80 12.28 -1.20
CA LEU A 49 14.75 13.65 -1.71
C LEU A 49 14.08 14.56 -0.67
N ALA A 50 14.54 15.80 -0.57
CA ALA A 50 13.97 16.77 0.36
C ALA A 50 12.48 16.99 0.03
N HIS A 51 11.61 16.84 1.04
CA HIS A 51 10.17 17.00 0.91
C HIS A 51 9.56 17.39 2.27
N THR A 52 8.40 18.05 2.23
CA THR A 52 7.66 18.40 3.44
C THR A 52 7.03 17.15 4.05
N LYS A 53 7.21 16.96 5.37
CA LYS A 53 6.63 15.84 6.10
C LYS A 53 5.09 15.94 6.07
N ARG A 54 4.41 14.87 5.64
CA ARG A 54 2.95 14.79 5.63
C ARG A 54 2.39 14.56 7.03
N VAL A 55 1.21 15.13 7.28
CA VAL A 55 0.44 14.89 8.51
C VAL A 55 -0.28 13.54 8.38
N PRO A 56 -0.08 12.60 9.31
CA PRO A 56 -0.78 11.32 9.28
C PRO A 56 -2.29 11.48 9.46
N SER A 57 -3.06 10.55 8.90
CA SER A 57 -4.50 10.43 9.18
C SER A 57 -4.74 10.19 10.68
N VAL A 58 -5.95 10.53 11.15
CA VAL A 58 -6.35 10.36 12.57
C VAL A 58 -6.06 8.95 13.06
N TRP A 59 -5.41 8.84 14.23
CA TRP A 59 -4.94 7.56 14.77
C TRP A 59 -6.04 6.51 14.86
N ASN A 60 -7.22 6.85 15.39
CA ASN A 60 -8.32 5.91 15.58
C ASN A 60 -8.75 5.21 14.28
N LYS A 61 -8.66 5.91 13.13
CA LYS A 61 -8.95 5.33 11.81
C LYS A 61 -7.89 4.33 11.39
N ARG A 62 -6.62 4.74 11.44
CA ARG A 62 -5.48 3.88 11.07
C ARG A 62 -5.36 2.66 11.99
N ALA A 63 -5.53 2.85 13.29
CA ALA A 63 -5.51 1.77 14.28
C ALA A 63 -6.60 0.75 14.01
N LYS A 64 -7.85 1.18 13.75
CA LYS A 64 -8.96 0.29 13.42
C LYS A 64 -8.67 -0.55 12.17
N LEU A 65 -8.09 0.07 11.13
CA LEU A 65 -7.62 -0.67 9.97
C LEU A 65 -6.52 -1.66 10.40
N LEU A 66 -5.40 -1.21 10.93
CA LEU A 66 -4.28 -2.07 11.35
C LEU A 66 -4.70 -3.33 12.14
N TYR A 67 -5.54 -3.18 13.18
CA TYR A 67 -6.00 -4.30 14.00
C TYR A 67 -6.80 -5.35 13.23
N SER A 68 -7.41 -4.98 12.11
CA SER A 68 -8.21 -5.87 11.27
C SER A 68 -7.47 -6.37 10.02
N ALA A 69 -6.20 -5.97 9.80
CA ALA A 69 -5.41 -6.30 8.61
C ALA A 69 -5.40 -7.81 8.30
N ALA A 70 -5.01 -8.62 9.28
CA ALA A 70 -4.92 -10.07 9.15
C ALA A 70 -6.27 -10.78 8.87
N LYS A 71 -7.40 -10.13 9.19
CA LYS A 71 -8.74 -10.67 8.87
C LYS A 71 -9.26 -10.16 7.53
N ARG A 72 -8.88 -8.93 7.15
CA ARG A 72 -9.39 -8.26 5.95
C ARG A 72 -8.66 -8.64 4.68
N TYR A 73 -7.39 -9.04 4.76
CA TYR A 73 -6.57 -9.25 3.55
C TYR A 73 -7.22 -10.19 2.53
N ALA A 74 -8.02 -11.17 2.96
CA ALA A 74 -8.71 -12.10 2.08
C ALA A 74 -9.68 -11.41 1.10
N TRP A 75 -10.28 -10.27 1.45
CA TRP A 75 -11.27 -9.55 0.63
C TRP A 75 -10.89 -8.11 0.30
N ASP A 76 -9.97 -7.50 1.04
CA ASP A 76 -9.46 -6.14 0.82
C ASP A 76 -8.06 -6.21 0.21
N GLY A 77 -7.93 -5.95 -1.09
CA GLY A 77 -6.66 -6.10 -1.79
C GLY A 77 -6.76 -6.04 -3.32
N VAL A 78 -5.86 -6.72 -4.02
CA VAL A 78 -5.88 -6.84 -5.49
C VAL A 78 -7.25 -7.30 -5.99
N SER A 79 -7.87 -8.26 -5.29
CA SER A 79 -9.18 -8.81 -5.65
C SER A 79 -10.35 -7.81 -5.55
N SER A 80 -10.19 -6.70 -4.83
CA SER A 80 -11.23 -5.67 -4.64
C SER A 80 -10.83 -4.28 -5.13
N ALA A 81 -9.66 -4.15 -5.77
CA ALA A 81 -9.19 -2.89 -6.32
C ALA A 81 -10.14 -2.40 -7.42
N ARG A 82 -10.71 -1.21 -7.21
CA ARG A 82 -11.56 -0.54 -8.21
C ARG A 82 -10.84 0.67 -8.74
N TYR A 83 -10.67 0.73 -10.05
CA TYR A 83 -10.01 1.82 -10.73
C TYR A 83 -10.44 1.87 -12.19
N ASN A 84 -10.24 3.03 -12.82
CA ASN A 84 -10.39 3.21 -14.26
C ASN A 84 -9.08 3.73 -14.86
N LEU A 85 -8.61 3.12 -15.94
CA LEU A 85 -7.43 3.58 -16.66
C LEU A 85 -7.83 4.73 -17.58
N THR A 86 -7.39 5.94 -17.25
CA THR A 86 -7.70 7.15 -18.02
C THR A 86 -6.73 7.34 -19.19
N SER A 87 -5.45 7.04 -18.99
CA SER A 87 -4.45 7.09 -20.08
C SER A 87 -3.25 6.18 -19.81
N ALA A 88 -2.69 5.61 -20.87
CA ALA A 88 -1.43 4.86 -20.83
C ALA A 88 -0.52 5.36 -21.95
N ILE A 89 0.63 5.96 -21.58
CA ILE A 89 1.59 6.52 -22.53
C ILE A 89 2.97 5.92 -22.26
N ALA A 90 3.54 5.28 -23.27
CA ALA A 90 4.90 4.76 -23.22
C ALA A 90 5.90 5.85 -23.62
N TYR A 91 6.80 6.20 -22.70
CA TYR A 91 7.97 7.05 -22.96
C TYR A 91 9.23 6.17 -23.06
N PRO A 92 10.34 6.69 -23.61
CA PRO A 92 11.58 5.91 -23.74
C PRO A 92 12.13 5.34 -22.42
N LEU A 93 11.87 6.01 -21.28
CA LEU A 93 12.43 5.63 -19.97
C LEU A 93 11.38 5.11 -18.96
N PHE A 94 10.09 5.32 -19.21
CA PHE A 94 9.02 4.89 -18.30
C PHE A 94 7.67 4.83 -19.01
N THR A 95 6.70 4.14 -18.41
CA THR A 95 5.30 4.20 -18.85
C THR A 95 4.51 5.02 -17.85
N HIS A 96 3.78 6.02 -18.34
CA HIS A 96 2.88 6.83 -17.53
C HIS A 96 1.46 6.26 -17.59
N LEU A 97 0.96 5.81 -16.43
CA LEU A 97 -0.41 5.34 -16.27
C LEU A 97 -1.17 6.38 -15.44
N LEU A 98 -2.19 7.01 -16.02
CA LEU A 98 -3.12 7.86 -15.30
C LEU A 98 -4.33 7.02 -14.90
N ILE A 99 -4.54 6.86 -13.60
CA ILE A 99 -5.54 5.95 -13.03
C ILE A 99 -6.48 6.76 -12.14
N ASP A 100 -7.78 6.68 -12.43
CA ASP A 100 -8.82 7.15 -11.53
C ASP A 100 -9.12 6.04 -10.50
N VAL A 101 -8.89 6.34 -9.23
CA VAL A 101 -9.12 5.42 -8.10
C VAL A 101 -10.41 5.74 -7.34
N GLY A 102 -11.23 6.64 -7.88
CA GLY A 102 -12.46 7.09 -7.26
C GLY A 102 -12.26 8.14 -6.16
N LEU A 103 -13.35 8.45 -5.48
CA LEU A 103 -13.37 9.41 -4.38
C LEU A 103 -13.08 8.73 -3.04
N PRO A 104 -12.44 9.46 -2.09
CA PRO A 104 -12.27 8.95 -0.74
C PRO A 104 -13.64 8.61 -0.11
N PRO A 105 -13.75 7.48 0.61
CA PRO A 105 -14.95 7.14 1.36
C PRO A 105 -15.31 8.23 2.38
N PRO A 106 -16.59 8.33 2.77
CA PRO A 106 -17.03 9.26 3.81
C PRO A 106 -16.16 9.15 5.07
N GLY A 107 -15.68 10.30 5.55
CA GLY A 107 -14.80 10.36 6.70
C GLY A 107 -13.31 10.22 6.38
N PHE A 108 -12.87 10.26 5.12
CA PHE A 108 -11.46 10.41 4.74
C PHE A 108 -11.13 11.77 4.09
N SER A 109 -12.03 12.75 4.24
CA SER A 109 -11.85 14.17 3.87
C SER A 109 -10.90 14.91 4.80
#